data_AF-A0A0N5AW30-F1
#
_entry.id   AF-A0A0N5AW30-F1
#
_cell.length_a   1.000
_cell.length_b   1.000
_cell.length_c   1.000
_cell.angle_alpha   90.00
_cell.angle_beta   90.00
_cell.angle_gamma   90.00
#
_symmetry.space_group_name_H-M   'P 1'
#
loop_
_entity.id
_entity.type
_entity.pdbx_description
1 polymer ?
#
loop_
_entity_poly.entity_id
_entity_poly.type
_entity_poly.pdbx_seq_one_letter_code
_entity_poly.pdbx_strand_id
1 'polypeptide(L)'
;MDSLKFQDFNLNSEVPQSNGAEFQPSTKVYPSSGETSSEGKDLSSKKNFFSFEFYQQYFDVDTEQVLMRILNSMVPRFGSNFIVDHVQPVPDLYGPVWISITLVFMTAICGNLAKYIETSGDVQNETYSSDFRLITGASTLIACYVILIPFALYTLFWYRKSELQYSYLELFCAYGYSLSIFVPVSILWVINIQLFRWLLIVISVLASGTVLMSSIWPALKTDRNRFISFGAILGVLLLHCFLAVTFKEYYFDASQSERSMVGAAKIQATTEVSSAQTVIKEITRHV
;
A
#
# COMPACT_ATOMS: atom_id res chain seq x y z
N MET A 1 47.44 -3.85 -32.41
CA MET A 1 47.66 -4.52 -31.11
C MET A 1 47.89 -3.40 -30.12
N ASP A 2 46.80 -2.81 -29.63
CA ASP A 2 46.85 -1.72 -28.66
C ASP A 2 46.68 -2.30 -27.25
N SER A 3 47.64 -1.94 -26.41
CA SER A 3 47.90 -2.48 -25.09
C SER A 3 46.94 -1.92 -24.04
N LEU A 4 46.22 -2.83 -23.38
CA LEU A 4 45.41 -2.54 -22.19
C LEU A 4 46.34 -2.23 -21.01
N LYS A 5 46.15 -1.07 -20.37
CA LYS A 5 46.80 -0.72 -19.10
C LYS A 5 45.93 -1.20 -17.94
N PHE A 6 46.49 -2.05 -17.09
CA PHE A 6 45.91 -2.39 -15.79
C PHE A 6 46.51 -1.49 -14.70
N GLN A 7 45.71 -1.15 -13.69
CA GLN A 7 46.16 -0.43 -12.49
C GLN A 7 46.82 -1.41 -11.53
N ASP A 8 48.06 -1.12 -11.12
CA ASP A 8 48.78 -1.85 -10.09
C ASP A 8 48.22 -1.52 -8.71
N PHE A 9 47.77 -2.54 -7.99
CA PHE A 9 47.33 -2.40 -6.59
C PHE A 9 48.55 -2.45 -5.67
N ASN A 10 48.85 -1.31 -5.03
CA ASN A 10 49.91 -1.20 -4.04
C ASN A 10 49.41 -1.75 -2.69
N LEU A 11 49.84 -2.97 -2.32
CA LEU A 11 49.59 -3.58 -1.02
C LEU A 11 50.66 -3.15 -0.01
N ASN A 12 50.55 -1.93 0.51
CA ASN A 12 51.21 -1.60 1.77
C ASN A 12 50.24 -1.86 2.92
N SER A 13 50.46 -3.00 3.56
CA SER A 13 49.85 -3.42 4.82
C SER A 13 50.35 -2.51 5.95
N GLU A 14 49.54 -1.55 6.36
CA GLU A 14 49.68 -0.89 7.67
C GLU A 14 48.68 -1.52 8.64
N VAL A 15 49.21 -2.14 9.70
CA VAL A 15 48.44 -2.68 10.83
C VAL A 15 48.10 -1.51 11.76
N PRO A 16 46.82 -1.22 12.05
CA PRO A 16 46.49 -0.26 13.09
C PRO A 16 46.43 -0.97 14.45
N GLN A 17 47.24 -0.47 15.38
CA GLN A 17 47.17 -0.76 16.81
C GLN A 17 45.82 -0.35 17.39
N SER A 18 45.31 -1.20 18.28
CA SER A 18 44.14 -0.97 19.11
C SER A 18 44.30 0.27 20.01
N ASN A 19 43.31 1.17 20.00
CA ASN A 19 42.89 1.96 21.15
C ASN A 19 41.44 2.42 20.93
N GLY A 20 40.61 2.27 21.97
CA GLY A 20 39.16 2.43 21.89
C GLY A 20 38.68 3.87 21.67
N ALA A 21 37.57 4.00 20.94
CA ALA A 21 36.69 5.15 20.95
C ALA A 21 35.30 4.75 20.40
N GLU A 22 34.29 5.46 20.86
CA GLU A 22 32.84 5.26 20.73
C GLU A 22 32.29 4.96 19.33
N PHE A 23 31.20 4.19 19.32
CA PHE A 23 30.29 4.00 18.20
C PHE A 23 29.55 5.32 17.88
N GLN A 24 29.85 5.94 16.73
CA GLN A 24 29.03 7.01 16.16
C GLN A 24 28.25 6.48 14.94
N PRO A 25 26.95 6.80 14.81
CA PRO A 25 26.17 6.42 13.64
C PRO A 25 26.52 7.32 12.45
N SER A 26 26.65 6.73 11.26
CA SER A 26 26.93 7.43 10.01
C SER A 26 25.79 8.36 9.60
N THR A 27 25.90 9.64 9.92
CA THR A 27 25.08 10.69 9.30
C THR A 27 25.68 11.02 7.93
N LYS A 28 25.07 10.54 6.84
CA LYS A 28 25.37 11.08 5.50
C LYS A 28 24.85 12.52 5.46
N VAL A 29 25.77 13.46 5.61
CA VAL A 29 25.54 14.91 5.40
C VAL A 29 25.37 15.14 3.90
N TYR A 30 24.18 15.60 3.49
CA TYR A 30 23.99 16.20 2.17
C TYR A 30 24.80 17.51 2.10
N PRO A 31 25.50 17.81 0.99
CA PRO A 31 26.36 18.98 0.95
C PRO A 31 25.53 20.26 1.05
N SER A 32 25.74 20.96 2.17
CA SER A 32 25.40 22.38 2.33
C SER A 32 26.26 23.17 1.35
N SER A 33 25.60 23.95 0.50
CA SER A 33 26.21 24.90 -0.43
C SER A 33 27.17 25.84 0.33
N GLY A 34 28.46 25.73 0.02
CA GLY A 34 29.53 26.59 0.52
C GLY A 34 30.52 26.90 -0.60
N GLU A 35 30.85 28.18 -0.70
CA GLU A 35 31.45 28.93 -1.81
C GLU A 35 32.88 28.51 -2.20
N THR A 36 33.20 28.56 -3.50
CA THR A 36 34.52 28.99 -4.01
C THR A 36 34.36 29.59 -5.41
N SER A 37 35.11 30.66 -5.63
CA SER A 37 34.96 31.75 -6.59
C SER A 37 35.12 31.41 -8.08
N SER A 38 34.32 32.13 -8.88
CA SER A 38 34.59 32.64 -10.24
C SER A 38 34.82 31.65 -11.37
N GLU A 39 33.74 31.32 -12.08
CA GLU A 39 33.61 31.63 -13.52
C GLU A 39 32.13 31.54 -13.92
N GLY A 40 31.61 32.63 -14.50
CA GLY A 40 30.19 32.79 -14.79
C GLY A 40 29.69 31.85 -15.87
N LYS A 41 28.76 30.97 -15.49
CA LYS A 41 27.65 30.55 -16.34
C LYS A 41 26.37 30.62 -15.53
N ASP A 42 25.76 31.79 -15.62
CA ASP A 42 24.35 32.00 -15.33
C ASP A 42 23.52 31.11 -16.27
N LEU A 43 23.25 29.89 -15.81
CA LEU A 43 22.20 29.05 -16.34
C LEU A 43 21.38 28.60 -15.13
N SER A 44 20.58 29.54 -14.65
CA SER A 44 19.20 29.24 -14.23
C SER A 44 18.51 28.49 -15.39
N SER A 45 18.89 27.22 -15.55
CA SER A 45 18.16 26.28 -16.39
C SER A 45 16.84 26.12 -15.67
N LYS A 46 15.83 26.87 -16.14
CA LYS A 46 14.43 26.59 -15.84
C LYS A 46 14.25 25.10 -16.13
N LYS A 47 14.34 24.26 -15.10
CA LYS A 47 14.08 22.83 -15.23
C LYS A 47 12.68 22.75 -15.78
N ASN A 48 12.57 22.37 -17.05
CA ASN A 48 11.29 22.28 -17.70
C ASN A 48 10.49 21.25 -16.92
N PHE A 49 9.31 21.61 -16.40
CA PHE A 49 8.47 20.68 -15.63
C PHE A 49 8.12 19.41 -16.43
N PHE A 50 8.23 19.46 -17.75
CA PHE A 50 8.01 18.33 -18.65
C PHE A 50 9.28 17.55 -19.00
N SER A 51 10.45 17.91 -18.46
CA SER A 51 11.67 17.15 -18.71
C SER A 51 11.68 15.87 -17.88
N PHE A 52 12.09 14.77 -18.50
CA PHE A 52 12.26 13.49 -17.82
C PHE A 52 13.26 13.60 -16.64
N GLU A 53 14.32 14.38 -16.83
CA GLU A 53 15.37 14.62 -15.83
C GLU A 53 14.83 15.28 -14.54
N PHE A 54 13.75 16.07 -14.63
CA PHE A 54 13.08 16.62 -13.45
C PHE A 54 12.42 15.53 -12.60
N TYR A 55 11.87 14.48 -13.21
CA TYR A 55 11.19 13.40 -12.48
C TYR A 55 12.13 12.29 -12.01
N GLN A 56 13.28 12.11 -12.67
CA GLN A 56 14.25 11.07 -12.35
C GLN A 56 14.69 11.10 -10.88
N GLN A 57 14.84 12.29 -10.29
CA GLN A 57 15.21 12.45 -8.87
C GLN A 57 14.25 11.76 -7.88
N TYR A 58 12.98 11.55 -8.24
CA TYR A 58 11.99 10.88 -7.38
C TYR A 58 12.02 9.35 -7.50
N PHE A 59 12.79 8.82 -8.46
CA PHE A 59 12.99 7.39 -8.69
C PHE A 59 14.41 6.94 -8.40
N ASP A 60 15.33 7.87 -8.17
CA ASP A 60 16.71 7.61 -7.77
C ASP A 60 16.77 7.36 -6.26
N VAL A 61 16.46 6.11 -5.85
CA VAL A 61 16.40 5.69 -4.45
C VAL A 61 17.22 4.44 -4.19
N ASP A 62 17.79 4.37 -2.99
CA ASP A 62 18.48 3.18 -2.51
C ASP A 62 17.50 2.12 -2.00
N THR A 63 17.79 0.84 -2.27
CA THR A 63 16.97 -0.30 -1.79
C THR A 63 16.80 -0.30 -0.27
N GLU A 64 17.85 0.04 0.48
CA GLU A 64 17.82 0.11 1.95
C GLU A 64 16.85 1.19 2.42
N GLN A 65 16.85 2.36 1.78
CA GLN A 65 15.94 3.45 2.09
C GLN A 65 14.48 3.03 1.90
N VAL A 66 14.17 2.39 0.77
CA VAL A 66 12.81 1.91 0.48
C VAL A 66 12.38 0.84 1.49
N LEU A 67 13.26 -0.09 1.84
CA LEU A 67 12.98 -1.13 2.82
C LEU A 67 12.70 -0.55 4.20
N MET A 68 13.51 0.41 4.65
CA MET A 68 13.28 1.10 5.92
C MET A 68 11.95 1.85 5.93
N ARG A 69 11.58 2.51 4.83
CA ARG A 69 10.27 3.18 4.69
C ARG A 69 9.11 2.16 4.75
N ILE A 70 9.24 0.99 4.12
CA ILE A 70 8.24 -0.09 4.21
C ILE A 70 8.11 -0.59 5.65
N LEU A 71 9.21 -0.94 6.31
CA LEU A 71 9.16 -1.51 7.66
C LEU A 71 8.59 -0.52 8.69
N ASN A 72 9.01 0.75 8.64
CA ASN A 72 8.49 1.77 9.56
C ASN A 72 7.06 2.21 9.22
N SER A 73 6.56 1.98 8.00
CA SER A 73 5.15 2.20 7.66
C SER A 73 4.24 1.03 8.02
N MET A 74 4.78 -0.19 8.09
CA MET A 74 4.05 -1.37 8.57
C MET A 74 3.96 -1.43 10.09
N VAL A 75 5.00 -1.03 10.80
CA VAL A 75 5.06 -1.08 12.26
C VAL A 75 5.26 0.33 12.80
N PRO A 76 4.16 1.03 13.18
CA PRO A 76 4.26 2.40 13.65
C PRO A 76 5.09 2.46 14.94
N ARG A 77 6.07 3.36 14.98
CA ARG A 77 6.70 3.77 16.24
C ARG A 77 5.85 4.84 16.89
N PHE A 78 5.39 4.61 18.11
CA PHE A 78 4.61 5.58 18.86
C PHE A 78 5.43 6.86 19.08
N GLY A 79 4.85 8.01 18.73
CA GLY A 79 5.47 9.34 18.93
C GLY A 79 6.36 9.83 17.79
N SER A 80 6.53 9.05 16.71
CA SER A 80 7.29 9.44 15.51
C SER A 80 6.36 10.00 14.42
N ASN A 81 6.87 10.94 13.61
CA ASN A 81 6.17 11.45 12.43
C ASN A 81 6.82 10.84 11.20
N PHE A 82 6.11 9.94 10.53
CA PHE A 82 6.68 9.20 9.40
C PHE A 82 7.12 10.10 8.23
N ILE A 83 6.38 11.19 7.95
CA ILE A 83 6.78 12.13 6.90
C ILE A 83 8.11 12.80 7.25
N VAL A 84 8.23 13.34 8.47
CA VAL A 84 9.43 14.08 8.89
C VAL A 84 10.63 13.14 9.07
N ASP A 85 10.41 11.97 9.66
CA ASP A 85 11.49 11.07 10.08
C ASP A 85 11.99 10.17 8.94
N HIS A 86 11.15 9.88 7.95
CA HIS A 86 11.46 8.88 6.92
C HIS A 86 11.25 9.37 5.48
N VAL A 87 10.31 10.28 5.22
CA VAL A 87 10.03 10.77 3.86
C VAL A 87 10.87 11.99 3.51
N GLN A 88 11.03 12.92 4.44
CA GLN A 88 11.89 14.09 4.30
C GLN A 88 13.37 13.71 4.38
N PRO A 89 14.27 14.48 3.72
CA PRO A 89 14.02 15.68 2.92
C PRO A 89 13.67 15.41 1.44
N VAL A 90 13.86 14.18 0.95
CA VAL A 90 13.63 13.80 -0.45
C VAL A 90 12.52 12.74 -0.52
N PRO A 91 11.27 13.13 -0.83
CA PRO A 91 10.20 12.17 -1.05
C PRO A 91 10.46 11.38 -2.33
N ASP A 92 10.04 10.12 -2.38
CA ASP A 92 10.14 9.28 -3.58
C ASP A 92 8.77 8.91 -4.14
N LEU A 93 8.75 8.60 -5.43
CA LEU A 93 7.61 7.99 -6.12
C LEU A 93 7.80 6.48 -6.32
N TYR A 94 9.04 6.00 -6.30
CA TYR A 94 9.38 4.60 -6.58
C TYR A 94 8.64 3.63 -5.65
N GLY A 95 8.84 3.73 -4.34
CA GLY A 95 8.23 2.83 -3.36
C GLY A 95 6.69 2.85 -3.42
N PRO A 96 6.04 4.01 -3.27
CA PRO A 96 4.59 4.17 -3.35
C PRO A 96 3.96 3.55 -4.61
N VAL A 97 4.56 3.76 -5.78
CA VAL A 97 4.06 3.22 -7.05
C VAL A 97 4.19 1.71 -7.08
N TRP A 98 5.36 1.15 -6.71
CA TRP A 98 5.58 -0.29 -6.72
C TRP A 98 4.75 -1.04 -5.68
N ILE A 99 4.56 -0.45 -4.48
CA ILE A 99 3.67 -1.00 -3.45
C ILE A 99 2.24 -1.06 -3.97
N SER A 100 1.76 0.01 -4.59
CA SER A 100 0.40 0.08 -5.15
C SER A 100 0.18 -0.98 -6.23
N ILE A 101 1.11 -1.10 -7.19
CA ILE A 101 1.05 -2.12 -8.26
C ILE A 101 1.05 -3.54 -7.66
N THR A 102 1.96 -3.80 -6.71
CA THR A 102 2.06 -5.11 -6.06
C THR A 102 0.78 -5.46 -5.32
N LEU A 103 0.19 -4.49 -4.61
CA LEU A 103 -1.05 -4.70 -3.87
C LEU A 103 -2.24 -4.99 -4.80
N VAL A 104 -2.33 -4.32 -5.95
CA VAL A 104 -3.35 -4.60 -6.98
C VAL A 104 -3.28 -6.06 -7.42
N PHE A 105 -2.08 -6.51 -7.83
CA PHE A 105 -1.90 -7.88 -8.30
C PHE A 105 -2.10 -8.90 -7.19
N MET A 106 -1.54 -8.66 -6.00
CA MET A 106 -1.71 -9.57 -4.86
C MET A 106 -3.17 -9.72 -4.46
N THR A 107 -3.91 -8.63 -4.34
CA THR A 107 -5.33 -8.67 -3.97
C THR A 107 -6.16 -9.41 -5.03
N ALA A 108 -5.92 -9.15 -6.32
CA ALA A 108 -6.65 -9.81 -7.39
C ALA A 108 -6.31 -11.30 -7.51
N ILE A 109 -5.02 -11.67 -7.41
CA ILE A 109 -4.57 -13.07 -7.47
C ILE A 109 -5.06 -13.83 -6.24
N CYS A 110 -4.90 -13.29 -5.03
CA CYS A 110 -5.34 -13.93 -3.79
C CYS A 110 -6.86 -14.04 -3.71
N GLY A 111 -7.61 -13.04 -4.20
CA GLY A 111 -9.07 -13.12 -4.30
C GLY A 111 -9.55 -14.23 -5.25
N ASN A 112 -8.95 -14.33 -6.45
CA ASN A 112 -9.23 -15.43 -7.38
C ASN A 112 -8.80 -16.79 -6.79
N LEU A 113 -7.67 -16.85 -6.08
CA LEU A 113 -7.22 -18.07 -5.41
C LEU A 113 -8.17 -18.51 -4.30
N ALA A 114 -8.66 -17.58 -3.48
CA ALA A 114 -9.65 -17.86 -2.44
C ALA A 114 -10.93 -18.43 -3.07
N LYS A 115 -11.39 -17.82 -4.18
CA LYS A 115 -12.52 -18.34 -4.97
C LYS A 115 -12.24 -19.75 -5.50
N TYR A 116 -11.06 -20.01 -6.07
CA TYR A 116 -10.68 -21.31 -6.59
C TYR A 116 -10.66 -22.40 -5.51
N ILE A 117 -10.05 -22.13 -4.34
CA ILE A 117 -10.00 -23.06 -3.21
C ILE A 117 -11.42 -23.43 -2.75
N GLU A 118 -12.32 -22.45 -2.74
CA GLU A 118 -13.72 -22.65 -2.36
C GLU A 118 -14.51 -23.43 -3.42
N THR A 119 -14.29 -23.17 -4.72
CA THR A 119 -14.95 -23.89 -5.83
C THR A 119 -14.41 -25.32 -6.02
N SER A 120 -13.13 -25.56 -5.73
CA SER A 120 -12.49 -26.88 -5.92
C SER A 120 -13.10 -28.00 -5.06
N GLY A 121 -13.93 -27.67 -4.07
CA GLY A 121 -14.70 -28.64 -3.29
C GLY A 121 -16.04 -29.08 -3.92
N ASP A 122 -16.55 -28.40 -4.95
CA ASP A 122 -17.81 -28.74 -5.66
C ASP A 122 -17.50 -29.18 -7.10
N VAL A 123 -16.82 -30.32 -7.24
CA VAL A 123 -16.28 -30.88 -8.49
C VAL A 123 -17.36 -31.32 -9.50
N GLN A 124 -18.64 -31.01 -9.26
CA GLN A 124 -19.72 -31.64 -10.03
C GLN A 124 -20.28 -30.82 -11.19
N ASN A 125 -20.15 -29.49 -11.30
CA ASN A 125 -20.66 -28.76 -12.50
C ASN A 125 -20.23 -27.30 -12.73
N GLU A 126 -19.36 -26.69 -11.92
CA GLU A 126 -19.06 -25.25 -12.05
C GLU A 126 -17.72 -25.04 -12.77
N THR A 127 -17.74 -24.57 -14.02
CA THR A 127 -16.54 -24.11 -14.72
C THR A 127 -15.99 -22.86 -14.03
N TYR A 128 -14.87 -23.01 -13.32
CA TYR A 128 -14.12 -21.89 -12.76
C TYR A 128 -13.75 -20.89 -13.87
N SER A 129 -14.20 -19.64 -13.74
CA SER A 129 -13.83 -18.53 -14.61
C SER A 129 -13.14 -17.45 -13.77
N SER A 130 -11.89 -17.13 -14.11
CA SER A 130 -11.14 -16.05 -13.46
C SER A 130 -11.76 -14.70 -13.79
N ASP A 131 -12.10 -13.91 -12.76
CA ASP A 131 -12.70 -12.59 -12.98
C ASP A 131 -11.61 -11.51 -13.10
N PHE A 132 -11.25 -11.16 -14.34
CA PHE A 132 -10.28 -10.10 -14.63
C PHE A 132 -10.72 -8.71 -14.16
N ARG A 133 -12.03 -8.51 -13.91
CA ARG A 133 -12.56 -7.24 -13.38
C ARG A 133 -12.01 -6.93 -11.99
N LEU A 134 -11.57 -7.94 -11.24
CA LEU A 134 -10.93 -7.76 -9.94
C LEU A 134 -9.64 -6.93 -10.05
N ILE A 135 -8.86 -7.09 -11.12
CA ILE A 135 -7.64 -6.31 -11.32
C ILE A 135 -7.99 -4.84 -11.56
N THR A 136 -8.92 -4.56 -12.48
CA THR A 136 -9.35 -3.19 -12.80
C THR A 136 -10.02 -2.52 -11.60
N GLY A 137 -10.85 -3.26 -10.84
CA GLY A 137 -11.46 -2.78 -9.61
C GLY A 137 -10.42 -2.41 -8.55
N ALA A 138 -9.43 -3.28 -8.32
CA ALA A 138 -8.41 -3.07 -7.30
C ALA A 138 -7.52 -1.89 -7.69
N SER A 139 -7.13 -1.83 -8.97
CA SER A 139 -6.37 -0.71 -9.53
C SER A 139 -7.10 0.62 -9.35
N THR A 140 -8.38 0.68 -9.70
CA THR A 140 -9.18 1.90 -9.55
C THR A 140 -9.28 2.33 -8.09
N LEU A 141 -9.61 1.39 -7.20
CA LEU A 141 -9.77 1.67 -5.78
C LEU A 141 -8.47 2.17 -5.13
N ILE A 142 -7.35 1.48 -5.38
CA ILE A 142 -6.03 1.84 -4.84
C ILE A 142 -5.55 3.17 -5.43
N ALA A 143 -5.66 3.36 -6.74
CA ALA A 143 -5.25 4.61 -7.39
C ALA A 143 -6.06 5.80 -6.88
N CYS A 144 -7.38 5.67 -6.76
CA CYS A 144 -8.23 6.72 -6.19
C CYS A 144 -7.82 7.05 -4.75
N TYR A 145 -7.54 6.04 -3.93
CA TYR A 145 -7.11 6.24 -2.55
C TYR A 145 -5.77 6.98 -2.45
N VAL A 146 -4.74 6.53 -3.18
CA VAL A 146 -3.37 7.07 -3.09
C VAL A 146 -3.23 8.43 -3.79
N ILE A 147 -4.07 8.75 -4.77
CA ILE A 147 -3.99 10.03 -5.49
C ILE A 147 -4.96 11.05 -4.90
N LEU A 148 -6.25 10.72 -4.79
CA LEU A 148 -7.28 11.71 -4.48
C LEU A 148 -7.25 12.16 -3.02
N ILE A 149 -6.95 11.24 -2.08
CA ILE A 149 -6.97 11.58 -0.65
C ILE A 149 -5.78 12.47 -0.27
N PRO A 150 -4.53 12.18 -0.65
CA PRO A 150 -3.41 13.12 -0.48
C PRO A 150 -3.66 14.46 -1.14
N PHE A 151 -4.28 14.49 -2.32
CA PHE A 151 -4.62 15.74 -3.00
C PHE A 151 -5.65 16.56 -2.21
N ALA A 152 -6.71 15.92 -1.69
CA ALA A 152 -7.70 16.56 -0.84
C ALA A 152 -7.09 17.13 0.46
N LEU A 153 -6.16 16.40 1.07
CA LEU A 153 -5.44 16.90 2.26
C LEU A 153 -4.48 18.04 1.92
N TYR A 154 -3.74 17.93 0.82
CA TYR A 154 -2.86 18.99 0.35
C TYR A 154 -3.62 20.29 0.10
N THR A 155 -4.75 20.22 -0.61
CA THR A 155 -5.61 21.38 -0.87
C THR A 155 -6.22 21.93 0.42
N LEU A 156 -6.58 21.08 1.39
CA LEU A 156 -7.01 21.50 2.71
C LEU A 156 -5.91 22.28 3.43
N PHE A 157 -4.69 21.74 3.56
CA PHE A 157 -3.59 22.43 4.26
C PHE A 157 -3.24 23.76 3.60
N TRP A 158 -3.24 23.80 2.26
CA TRP A 158 -3.03 25.03 1.50
C TRP A 158 -4.11 26.08 1.77
N TYR A 159 -5.39 25.68 1.71
CA TYR A 159 -6.52 26.58 1.98
C TYR A 159 -6.51 27.11 3.43
N ARG A 160 -6.12 26.27 4.39
CA ARG A 160 -6.06 26.62 5.81
C ARG A 160 -4.80 27.40 6.20
N LYS A 161 -3.80 27.49 5.30
CA LYS A 161 -2.48 28.06 5.57
C LYS A 161 -1.84 27.43 6.82
N SER A 162 -1.86 26.09 6.88
CA SER A 162 -1.22 25.34 7.98
C SER A 162 0.25 25.76 8.14
N GLU A 163 0.71 25.86 9.40
CA GLU A 163 2.10 26.24 9.71
C GLU A 163 3.11 25.23 9.15
N LEU A 164 2.72 23.95 9.16
CA LEU A 164 3.52 22.86 8.62
C LEU A 164 3.00 22.50 7.23
N GLN A 165 3.73 22.93 6.20
CA GLN A 165 3.35 22.74 4.80
C GLN A 165 4.02 21.51 4.22
N TYR A 166 3.27 20.41 4.16
CA TYR A 166 3.68 19.25 3.37
C TYR A 166 3.44 19.50 1.88
N SER A 167 4.42 19.16 1.07
CA SER A 167 4.28 19.00 -0.36
C SER A 167 3.31 17.86 -0.69
N TYR A 168 2.67 17.93 -1.85
CA TYR A 168 1.82 16.85 -2.33
C TYR A 168 2.58 15.51 -2.42
N LEU A 169 3.86 15.53 -2.82
CA LEU A 169 4.66 14.32 -2.97
C LEU A 169 4.97 13.66 -1.62
N GLU A 170 5.17 14.41 -0.55
CA GLU A 170 5.36 13.84 0.79
C GLU A 170 4.09 13.13 1.28
N LEU A 171 2.92 13.72 1.02
CA LEU A 171 1.63 13.08 1.35
C LEU A 171 1.38 11.84 0.49
N PHE A 172 1.61 11.94 -0.82
CA PHE A 172 1.50 10.81 -1.74
C PHE A 172 2.42 9.66 -1.30
N CYS A 173 3.66 9.98 -0.94
CA CYS A 173 4.66 9.03 -0.47
C CYS A 173 4.20 8.34 0.83
N ALA A 174 3.80 9.12 1.84
CA ALA A 174 3.28 8.56 3.10
C ALA A 174 2.05 7.66 2.90
N TYR A 175 1.11 8.07 2.04
CA TYR A 175 -0.08 7.26 1.74
C TYR A 175 0.28 5.97 1.02
N GLY A 176 1.15 6.01 0.02
CA GLY A 176 1.57 4.80 -0.69
C GLY A 176 2.32 3.82 0.20
N TYR A 177 3.25 4.29 1.02
CA TYR A 177 3.96 3.42 1.98
C TYR A 177 3.02 2.83 3.05
N SER A 178 2.03 3.60 3.51
CA SER A 178 1.03 3.09 4.47
C SER A 178 0.25 1.89 3.93
N LEU A 179 0.19 1.69 2.61
CA LEU A 179 -0.47 0.52 2.01
C LEU A 179 0.38 -0.76 2.04
N SER A 180 1.66 -0.68 2.39
CA SER A 180 2.57 -1.82 2.39
C SER A 180 2.09 -2.97 3.28
N ILE A 181 1.45 -2.68 4.42
CA ILE A 181 0.89 -3.70 5.33
C ILE A 181 -0.21 -4.54 4.68
N PHE A 182 -0.95 -3.97 3.71
CA PHE A 182 -2.01 -4.70 3.03
C PHE A 182 -1.47 -5.76 2.06
N VAL A 183 -0.20 -5.64 1.62
CA VAL A 183 0.43 -6.64 0.74
C VAL A 183 0.50 -8.01 1.42
N PRO A 184 1.16 -8.19 2.58
CA PRO A 184 1.15 -9.48 3.27
C PRO A 184 -0.25 -9.86 3.79
N VAL A 185 -1.07 -8.89 4.21
CA VAL A 185 -2.44 -9.16 4.68
C VAL A 185 -3.31 -9.76 3.57
N SER A 186 -3.17 -9.31 2.32
CA SER A 186 -3.92 -9.85 1.18
C SER A 186 -3.65 -11.34 0.93
N ILE A 187 -2.43 -11.80 1.20
CA ILE A 187 -2.06 -13.22 1.14
C ILE A 187 -2.72 -13.98 2.29
N LEU A 188 -2.67 -13.42 3.52
CA LEU A 188 -3.27 -14.05 4.69
C LEU A 188 -4.80 -14.15 4.61
N TRP A 189 -5.47 -13.21 3.94
CA TRP A 189 -6.92 -13.26 3.73
C TRP A 189 -7.41 -14.42 2.86
N VAL A 190 -6.52 -15.13 2.15
CA VAL A 190 -6.86 -16.37 1.45
C VAL A 190 -7.43 -17.41 2.43
N ILE A 191 -6.95 -17.42 3.69
CA ILE A 191 -7.45 -18.33 4.74
C ILE A 191 -8.91 -17.98 5.06
N ASN A 192 -9.83 -18.92 4.81
CA ASN A 192 -11.26 -18.72 5.01
C ASN A 192 -11.69 -18.95 6.47
N ILE A 193 -11.28 -18.04 7.36
CA ILE A 193 -11.74 -17.98 8.75
C ILE A 193 -12.23 -16.56 9.02
N GLN A 194 -13.54 -16.38 9.19
CA GLN A 194 -14.16 -15.05 9.27
C GLN A 194 -13.56 -14.18 10.38
N LEU A 195 -13.42 -14.74 11.59
CA LEU A 195 -12.82 -14.02 12.72
C LEU A 195 -11.37 -13.59 12.42
N PHE A 196 -10.58 -14.45 11.79
CA PHE A 196 -9.20 -14.16 11.43
C PHE A 196 -9.11 -13.00 10.42
N ARG A 197 -9.98 -12.98 9.39
CA ARG A 197 -10.01 -11.89 8.41
C ARG A 197 -10.36 -10.54 9.05
N TRP A 198 -11.33 -10.51 9.95
CA TRP A 198 -11.69 -9.31 10.72
C TRP A 198 -10.57 -8.84 11.64
N LEU A 199 -9.88 -9.75 12.32
CA LEU A 199 -8.70 -9.41 13.13
C LEU A 199 -7.60 -8.78 12.28
N LEU A 200 -7.34 -9.30 11.08
CA LEU A 200 -6.39 -8.71 10.15
C LEU A 200 -6.80 -7.31 9.67
N ILE A 201 -8.10 -7.04 9.46
CA ILE A 201 -8.59 -5.68 9.19
C ILE A 201 -8.23 -4.76 10.35
N VAL A 202 -8.55 -5.15 11.59
CA VAL A 202 -8.28 -4.31 12.77
C VAL A 202 -6.78 -4.05 12.91
N ILE A 203 -5.94 -5.08 12.80
CA ILE A 203 -4.49 -4.95 12.93
C ILE A 203 -3.91 -4.05 11.83
N SER A 204 -4.29 -4.28 10.56
CA SER A 204 -3.80 -3.48 9.44
C SER A 204 -4.22 -2.02 9.57
N VAL A 205 -5.51 -1.74 9.76
CA VAL A 205 -6.04 -0.38 9.91
C VAL A 205 -5.43 0.34 11.11
N LEU A 206 -5.20 -0.34 12.23
CA LEU A 206 -4.52 0.28 13.38
C LEU A 206 -3.06 0.59 13.06
N ALA A 207 -2.33 -0.34 12.44
CA ALA A 207 -0.92 -0.16 12.12
C ALA A 207 -0.71 0.99 11.13
N SER A 208 -1.30 0.90 9.93
CA SER A 208 -1.13 1.93 8.89
C SER A 208 -1.92 3.20 9.17
N GLY A 209 -3.08 3.10 9.82
CA GLY A 209 -3.86 4.27 10.25
C GLY A 209 -3.13 5.10 11.30
N THR A 210 -2.39 4.47 12.22
CA THR A 210 -1.54 5.20 13.18
C THR A 210 -0.42 5.96 12.48
N VAL A 211 0.22 5.38 11.46
CA VAL A 211 1.25 6.05 10.66
C VAL A 211 0.69 7.29 9.95
N LEU A 212 -0.49 7.18 9.35
CA LEU A 212 -1.14 8.32 8.70
C LEU A 212 -1.55 9.39 9.72
N MET A 213 -2.13 8.98 10.84
CA MET A 213 -2.54 9.90 11.90
C MET A 213 -1.34 10.63 12.51
N SER A 214 -0.24 9.95 12.83
CA SER A 214 0.95 10.57 13.41
C SER A 214 1.64 11.52 12.42
N SER A 215 1.55 11.22 11.12
CA SER A 215 2.07 12.06 10.05
C SER A 215 1.27 13.35 9.88
N ILE A 216 -0.06 13.25 9.87
CA ILE A 216 -0.95 14.38 9.55
C ILE A 216 -1.25 15.25 10.78
N TRP A 217 -1.33 14.66 11.97
CA TRP A 217 -1.74 15.35 13.19
C TRP A 217 -0.95 16.64 13.48
N PRO A 218 0.39 16.69 13.32
CA PRO A 218 1.15 17.92 13.57
C PRO A 218 0.79 19.09 12.66
N ALA A 219 0.37 18.82 11.41
CA ALA A 219 -0.04 19.86 10.48
C ALA A 219 -1.46 20.42 10.76
N LEU A 220 -2.30 19.64 11.46
CA LEU A 220 -3.68 19.99 11.80
C LEU A 220 -3.89 20.48 13.23
N LYS A 221 -3.05 20.07 14.19
CA LYS A 221 -3.24 20.39 15.62
C LYS A 221 -3.19 21.89 15.92
N THR A 222 -2.48 22.66 15.10
CA THR A 222 -2.32 24.12 15.26
C THR A 222 -3.44 24.91 14.55
N ASP A 223 -4.34 24.25 13.81
CA ASP A 223 -5.45 24.95 13.16
C ASP A 223 -6.39 25.58 14.22
N ARG A 224 -6.79 26.83 13.97
CA ARG A 224 -7.72 27.58 14.82
C ARG A 224 -9.06 26.86 15.02
N ASN A 225 -9.54 26.14 14.01
CA ASN A 225 -10.83 25.43 14.08
C ASN A 225 -10.64 23.94 14.34
N ARG A 226 -10.75 23.54 15.61
CA ARG A 226 -10.59 22.15 16.05
C ARG A 226 -11.56 21.17 15.36
N PHE A 227 -12.75 21.61 14.96
CA PHE A 227 -13.70 20.74 14.26
C PHE A 227 -13.16 20.26 12.91
N ILE A 228 -12.44 21.12 12.19
CA ILE A 228 -11.83 20.76 10.90
C ILE A 228 -10.70 19.77 11.13
N SER A 229 -9.84 20.00 12.12
CA SER A 229 -8.73 19.09 12.45
C SER A 229 -9.23 17.70 12.83
N PHE A 230 -10.18 17.61 13.76
CA PHE A 230 -10.77 16.31 14.14
C PHE A 230 -11.55 15.68 13.00
N GLY A 231 -12.30 16.47 12.23
CA GLY A 231 -13.04 15.98 11.06
C GLY A 231 -12.13 15.41 9.98
N ALA A 232 -10.99 16.03 9.70
CA ALA A 232 -10.02 15.55 8.73
C ALA A 232 -9.37 14.23 9.18
N ILE A 233 -8.93 14.12 10.44
CA ILE A 233 -8.38 12.87 10.97
C ILE A 233 -9.42 11.74 10.97
N LEU A 234 -10.65 12.04 11.41
CA LEU A 234 -11.74 11.08 11.36
C LEU A 234 -12.02 10.64 9.92
N GLY A 235 -12.05 11.57 8.97
CA GLY A 235 -12.23 11.28 7.55
C GLY A 235 -11.15 10.35 7.00
N VAL A 236 -9.88 10.59 7.33
CA VAL A 236 -8.76 9.71 6.95
C VAL A 236 -8.94 8.31 7.51
N LEU A 237 -9.27 8.17 8.80
CA LEU A 237 -9.47 6.87 9.44
C LEU A 237 -10.67 6.11 8.84
N LEU A 238 -11.78 6.81 8.57
CA LEU A 238 -12.95 6.21 7.94
C LEU A 238 -12.67 5.72 6.52
N LEU A 239 -11.97 6.53 5.71
CA LEU A 239 -11.57 6.14 4.36
C LEU A 239 -10.61 4.95 4.37
N HIS A 240 -9.69 4.90 5.35
CA HIS A 240 -8.75 3.80 5.50
C HIS A 240 -9.44 2.49 5.93
N CYS A 241 -10.39 2.59 6.86
CA CYS A 241 -11.24 1.47 7.24
C CYS A 241 -12.10 1.00 6.06
N PHE A 242 -12.69 1.93 5.31
CA PHE A 242 -13.48 1.63 4.11
C PHE A 242 -12.65 0.88 3.07
N LEU A 243 -11.40 1.28 2.83
CA LEU A 243 -10.48 0.59 1.93
C LEU A 243 -10.27 -0.87 2.38
N ALA A 244 -9.94 -1.09 3.65
CA ALA A 244 -9.67 -2.41 4.21
C ALA A 244 -10.90 -3.34 4.16
N VAL A 245 -12.08 -2.80 4.53
CA VAL A 245 -13.35 -3.52 4.44
C VAL A 245 -13.69 -3.87 3.00
N THR A 246 -13.46 -2.94 2.06
CA THR A 246 -13.70 -3.19 0.63
C THR A 246 -12.81 -4.31 0.10
N PHE A 247 -11.52 -4.35 0.46
CA PHE A 247 -10.67 -5.46 0.07
C PHE A 247 -11.20 -6.79 0.58
N LYS A 248 -11.51 -6.89 1.88
CA LYS A 248 -12.00 -8.13 2.49
C LYS A 248 -13.34 -8.59 1.91
N GLU A 249 -14.35 -7.72 1.90
CA GLU A 249 -15.71 -8.09 1.47
C GLU A 249 -15.78 -8.35 -0.03
N TYR A 250 -15.21 -7.47 -0.87
CA TYR A 250 -15.36 -7.58 -2.33
C TYR A 250 -14.46 -8.65 -2.95
N TYR A 251 -13.25 -8.87 -2.41
CA TYR A 251 -12.29 -9.81 -3.01
C TYR A 251 -12.26 -11.17 -2.33
N PHE A 252 -12.59 -11.26 -1.04
CA PHE A 252 -12.45 -12.51 -0.28
C PHE A 252 -13.77 -13.10 0.25
N ASP A 253 -14.84 -12.31 0.39
CA ASP A 253 -16.16 -12.84 0.83
C ASP A 253 -17.23 -12.86 -0.25
N ALA A 254 -17.11 -12.07 -1.31
CA ALA A 254 -17.99 -12.17 -2.47
C ALA A 254 -18.03 -13.60 -3.03
N SER A 255 -16.92 -14.36 -2.94
CA SER A 255 -16.87 -15.78 -3.28
C SER A 255 -17.81 -16.65 -2.44
N GLN A 256 -18.02 -16.29 -1.17
CA GLN A 256 -18.86 -17.03 -0.22
C GLN A 256 -20.35 -16.75 -0.43
N SER A 257 -20.70 -15.51 -0.82
CA SER A 257 -22.09 -15.12 -1.11
C SER A 257 -22.63 -15.84 -2.34
N GLU A 258 -21.83 -15.94 -3.41
CA GLU A 258 -22.16 -16.73 -4.60
C GLU A 258 -22.44 -18.19 -4.22
N ARG A 259 -21.58 -18.82 -3.40
CA ARG A 259 -21.77 -20.20 -2.94
C ARG A 259 -23.04 -20.41 -2.11
N SER A 260 -23.35 -19.50 -1.19
CA SER A 260 -24.53 -19.63 -0.32
C SER A 260 -25.83 -19.61 -1.14
N MET A 261 -25.88 -18.76 -2.16
CA MET A 261 -27.02 -18.68 -3.08
C MET A 261 -27.12 -19.89 -4.01
N VAL A 262 -26.00 -20.34 -4.61
CA VAL A 262 -25.98 -21.53 -5.48
C VAL A 262 -26.30 -22.81 -4.70
N GLY A 263 -25.74 -22.96 -3.49
CA GLY A 263 -26.05 -24.09 -2.61
C GLY A 263 -27.52 -24.15 -2.22
N ALA A 264 -28.12 -23.02 -1.86
CA ALA A 264 -29.56 -22.94 -1.57
C ALA A 264 -30.42 -23.30 -2.80
N ALA A 265 -30.07 -22.80 -3.99
CA ALA A 265 -30.78 -23.10 -5.22
C ALA A 265 -30.69 -24.60 -5.60
N LYS A 266 -29.52 -25.23 -5.43
CA LYS A 266 -29.30 -26.68 -5.70
C LYS A 266 -30.08 -27.57 -4.73
N ILE A 267 -30.19 -27.18 -3.46
CA ILE A 267 -31.02 -27.87 -2.45
C ILE A 267 -32.50 -27.71 -2.79
N GLN A 268 -32.94 -26.54 -3.23
CA GLN A 268 -34.34 -26.32 -3.65
C GLN A 268 -34.69 -27.18 -4.87
N ALA A 269 -33.85 -27.19 -5.90
CA ALA A 269 -34.05 -27.99 -7.11
C ALA A 269 -34.09 -29.50 -6.82
N THR A 270 -33.19 -30.02 -5.97
CA THR A 270 -33.20 -31.45 -5.59
C THR A 270 -34.43 -31.82 -4.75
N THR A 271 -34.90 -30.90 -3.91
CA THR A 271 -36.14 -31.09 -3.13
C THR A 271 -37.36 -31.18 -4.05
N GLU A 272 -37.48 -30.28 -5.03
CA GLU A 272 -38.56 -30.30 -6.02
C GLU A 272 -38.57 -31.58 -6.86
N VAL A 273 -37.40 -32.04 -7.32
CA VAL A 273 -37.27 -33.29 -8.08
C VAL A 273 -37.66 -34.52 -7.23
N SER A 274 -37.23 -34.57 -5.97
CA SER A 274 -37.58 -35.66 -5.05
C SER A 274 -39.09 -35.70 -4.74
N SER A 275 -39.71 -34.53 -4.55
CA SER A 275 -41.16 -34.42 -4.39
C SER A 275 -41.92 -34.89 -5.63
N ALA A 276 -41.48 -34.49 -6.83
CA ALA A 276 -42.09 -34.91 -8.09
C ALA A 276 -42.01 -36.44 -8.31
N GLN A 277 -40.86 -37.05 -8.02
CA GLN A 277 -40.69 -38.51 -8.11
C GLN A 277 -41.58 -39.26 -7.11
N THR A 278 -41.78 -38.71 -5.92
CA THR A 278 -42.66 -39.30 -4.90
C THR A 278 -44.12 -39.28 -5.36
N VAL A 279 -44.58 -38.18 -5.95
CA VAL A 279 -45.94 -38.07 -6.51
C VAL A 279 -46.14 -39.04 -7.68
N ILE A 280 -45.17 -39.15 -8.59
CA ILE A 280 -45.25 -40.10 -9.71
C ILE A 280 -45.33 -41.55 -9.23
N LYS A 281 -44.52 -41.91 -8.20
CA LYS A 281 -44.58 -43.26 -7.60
C LYS A 281 -45.94 -43.55 -6.97
N GLU A 282 -46.57 -42.58 -6.34
CA GLU A 282 -47.89 -42.77 -5.72
C GLU A 282 -48.98 -42.96 -6.78
N ILE A 283 -48.98 -42.16 -7.84
CA ILE A 283 -49.92 -42.29 -8.97
C ILE A 283 -49.78 -43.67 -9.64
N THR A 284 -48.54 -44.12 -9.85
CA THR A 284 -48.26 -45.40 -10.53
C THR A 284 -48.64 -46.60 -9.66
N ARG A 285 -48.71 -46.46 -8.34
CA ARG A 285 -49.09 -47.56 -7.42
C ARG A 285 -50.61 -47.84 -7.43
N HIS A 286 -51.41 -46.93 -7.98
CA HIS A 286 -52.87 -47.03 -8.04
C HIS A 286 -53.43 -47.39 -9.43
N VAL A 287 -52.56 -47.68 -10.40
CA VAL A 287 -52.90 -48.18 -11.75
C VAL A 287 -52.48 -49.64 -11.84
#